data_AF-A0A1J4Q8J9-F1
#
_entry.id   AF-A0A1J4Q8J9-F1
#
_cell.length_a   1.000
_cell.length_b   1.000
_cell.length_c   1.000
_cell.angle_alpha   90.00
_cell.angle_beta   90.00
_cell.angle_gamma   90.00
#
_symmetry.space_group_name_H-M   'P 1'
#
loop_
_entity.id
_entity.type
_entity.pdbx_description
1 polymer ?
#
loop_
_entity_poly.entity_id
_entity_poly.type
_entity_poly.pdbx_seq_one_letter_code
_entity_poly.pdbx_strand_id
1 'polypeptide(L)' 'MLGGTDGSTYSTVAGSRGHRFDPAMGNTATVSPPSGTDLRHLRPSVGADTGRPAGQFGEVEAYPTS' A
#
# COMPACT_ATOMS: atom_id res chain seq x y z
N MET A 1 1.71 -3.18 4.97
CA MET A 1 2.40 -1.94 4.58
C MET A 1 3.13 -1.36 5.77
N LEU A 2 4.35 -0.88 5.56
CA LEU A 2 5.13 -0.17 6.58
C LEU A 2 5.15 1.34 6.32
N GLY A 3 5.30 2.12 7.38
CA GLY A 3 5.34 3.59 7.34
C GLY A 3 6.27 4.19 8.39
N GLY A 4 6.76 5.40 8.13
CA GLY A 4 7.64 6.16 9.01
C GLY A 4 7.81 7.62 8.58
N THR A 5 8.49 8.41 9.41
CA THR A 5 8.69 9.86 9.21
C THR A 5 10.12 10.25 8.88
N ASP A 6 11.09 9.36 9.09
CA ASP A 6 12.53 9.62 8.98
C ASP A 6 13.22 8.85 7.83
N GLY A 7 12.52 7.92 7.18
CA GLY A 7 13.03 7.12 6.06
C GLY A 7 13.94 5.95 6.48
N SER A 8 14.11 5.69 7.78
CA SER A 8 14.96 4.62 8.31
C SER A 8 14.22 3.70 9.27
N THR A 9 13.42 4.29 10.17
CA THR A 9 12.62 3.57 11.16
C THR A 9 11.21 3.37 10.60
N TYR A 10 10.77 2.11 10.54
CA TYR A 10 9.49 1.75 9.97
C TYR A 10 8.66 0.91 10.94
N SER A 11 7.36 1.22 11.03
CA SER A 11 6.37 0.45 11.78
C SER A 11 5.26 -0.05 10.86
N THR A 12 4.50 -1.06 11.31
CA THR A 12 3.35 -1.55 10.54
C THR A 12 2.19 -0.57 10.64
N VAL A 13 1.73 -0.07 9.50
CA VAL A 13 0.62 0.91 9.42
C VAL A 13 -0.60 0.35 8.70
N ALA A 14 -0.46 -0.79 8.03
CA ALA A 14 -1.57 -1.63 7.59
C ALA A 14 -1.12 -3.10 7.58
N GLY A 15 -1.92 -3.99 8.16
CA GLY A 15 -1.64 -5.44 8.15
C GLY A 15 -1.62 -6.03 6.74
N SER A 16 -0.96 -7.17 6.57
CA SER A 16 -0.95 -7.90 5.29
C SER A 16 -2.36 -8.42 4.96
N ARG A 17 -2.85 -8.16 3.75
CA ARG A 17 -4.15 -8.60 3.24
C ARG A 17 -4.09 -8.80 1.72
N GLY A 18 -5.01 -9.61 1.20
CA GLY A 18 -5.24 -9.73 -0.23
C GLY A 18 -5.95 -8.48 -0.75
N HIS A 19 -5.42 -7.90 -1.82
CA HIS A 19 -6.03 -6.78 -2.55
C HIS A 19 -6.31 -7.23 -3.99
N ARG A 20 -7.56 -7.14 -4.42
CA ARG A 20 -7.97 -7.50 -5.77
C ARG A 20 -8.02 -6.25 -6.64
N PHE A 21 -7.30 -6.29 -7.75
CA PHE A 21 -7.41 -5.32 -8.82
C PHE A 21 -8.50 -5.80 -9.78
N ASP A 22 -9.67 -5.18 -9.73
CA ASP A 22 -10.80 -5.55 -10.59
C ASP A 22 -10.84 -4.62 -11.82
N PRO A 23 -10.68 -5.16 -13.05
CA PRO A 23 -10.82 -4.35 -14.27
C PRO A 23 -12.15 -3.63 -14.40
N ALA A 24 -13.24 -4.20 -13.86
CA ALA A 24 -14.56 -3.56 -13.86
C ALA A 24 -14.63 -2.34 -12.92
N MET A 25 -13.68 -2.21 -11.99
CA MET A 25 -13.56 -1.10 -11.04
C MET A 25 -12.31 -0.24 -11.30
N GLY A 26 -11.82 -0.25 -12.54
CA GLY A 26 -10.67 0.58 -12.94
C GLY A 26 -9.30 -0.02 -12.62
N ASN A 27 -9.24 -1.25 -12.13
CA ASN A 27 -7.99 -1.95 -11.81
C ASN A 27 -7.11 -1.17 -10.79
N THR A 28 -7.74 -0.69 -9.72
CA THR A 28 -7.11 0.03 -8.61
C THR A 28 -7.49 -0.63 -7.29
N ALA A 29 -6.58 -0.59 -6.30
CA ALA A 29 -6.86 -1.04 -4.93
C ALA A 29 -6.37 0.01 -3.93
N THR A 30 -7.28 0.42 -3.03
CA THR A 30 -6.98 1.42 -2.00
C THR A 30 -6.71 0.76 -0.65
N VAL A 31 -5.65 1.21 0.02
CA VAL A 31 -5.31 0.82 1.40
C VAL A 31 -5.39 2.04 2.28
N SER A 32 -6.22 1.99 3.32
CA SER A 32 -6.37 3.09 4.28
C SER A 32 -5.65 2.76 5.59
N PRO A 33 -4.58 3.50 5.94
CA PRO A 33 -3.99 3.44 7.28
C PRO A 33 -4.97 3.94 8.36
N PRO A 34 -4.74 3.64 9.64
CA PRO A 34 -5.46 4.27 10.74
C PRO A 34 -5.41 5.80 10.64
N SER A 35 -6.53 6.45 10.96
CA SER A 35 -6.61 7.92 11.01
C SER A 35 -5.59 8.51 11.97
N GLY A 36 -4.98 9.63 11.59
CA GLY A 36 -4.00 10.32 12.42
C GLY A 36 -2.60 9.69 12.44
N THR A 37 -2.33 8.70 11.57
CA THR A 37 -0.97 8.18 11.39
C THR A 37 -0.11 9.24 10.69
N ASP A 38 0.95 9.73 11.36
CA ASP A 38 1.92 10.62 10.72
C ASP A 38 2.86 9.82 9.80
N LEU A 39 2.86 10.16 8.52
CA LEU A 39 3.54 9.41 7.46
C LEU A 39 4.23 10.36 6.50
N ARG A 40 5.52 10.12 6.26
CA ARG A 40 6.27 10.74 5.15
C ARG A 40 6.84 9.72 4.18
N HIS A 41 7.14 8.53 4.68
CA HIS A 41 7.68 7.43 3.89
C HIS A 41 6.76 6.21 4.01
N LEU A 42 6.39 5.64 2.86
CA LEU A 42 5.64 4.40 2.75
C LEU A 42 6.54 3.32 2.15
N ARG A 43 6.43 2.10 2.69
CA ARG A 43 7.07 0.90 2.14
C ARG A 43 6.02 -0.19 1.91
N PRO A 44 5.37 -0.19 0.74
CA PRO A 44 4.55 -1.31 0.31
C PRO A 44 5.43 -2.52 0.01
N SER A 45 4.89 -3.71 0.26
CA SER A 45 5.54 -4.99 -0.07
C SER A 45 4.49 -5.94 -0.62
N VAL A 46 4.85 -6.69 -1.65
CA VAL A 46 4.01 -7.71 -2.27
C VAL A 46 4.53 -9.07 -1.83
N GLY A 47 3.76 -9.77 -1.01
CA GLY A 47 4.13 -11.11 -0.52
C GLY A 47 3.67 -12.25 -1.43
N ALA A 48 2.60 -12.05 -2.20
CA ALA A 48 2.06 -13.03 -3.13
C ALA A 48 1.30 -12.32 -4.27
N ASP A 49 1.34 -12.92 -5.46
CA ASP A 49 0.56 -12.52 -6.63
C ASP A 49 -0.05 -13.79 -7.24
N THR A 50 -1.37 -13.83 -7.35
CA THR A 50 -2.13 -14.99 -7.85
C THR A 50 -2.21 -15.05 -9.37
N GLY A 51 -1.88 -13.97 -10.09
CA GLY A 51 -1.95 -13.89 -11.55
C GLY A 51 -0.64 -14.29 -12.22
N ARG A 52 0.48 -13.69 -11.79
CA ARG A 52 1.84 -14.05 -12.22
C ARG A 52 2.87 -13.75 -11.13
N PRO A 53 3.96 -14.53 -11.00
CA PRO A 53 4.97 -14.36 -9.96
C PRO A 53 5.92 -13.15 -10.16
N ALA A 54 5.40 -12.01 -10.58
CA ALA A 54 6.11 -10.75 -10.71
C ALA A 54 5.14 -9.61 -10.40
N GLY A 55 4.89 -9.36 -9.12
CA GLY A 55 3.99 -8.29 -8.67
C GLY A 55 4.55 -6.92 -9.04
N GLN A 56 4.14 -6.38 -10.18
CA GLN A 56 4.49 -5.05 -10.66
C GLN A 56 3.30 -4.09 -10.53
N PHE A 57 3.59 -2.85 -10.17
CA PHE A 57 2.61 -1.77 -10.16
C PHE A 57 2.91 -0.80 -11.30
N GLY A 58 1.89 -0.43 -12.06
CA GLY A 58 2.02 0.63 -13.08
C GLY A 58 2.13 2.02 -12.46
N GLU A 59 1.49 2.22 -11.30
CA GLU A 59 1.46 3.48 -10.57
C GLU A 59 1.26 3.22 -9.07
N VAL A 60 1.76 4.13 -8.23
CA VAL A 60 1.53 4.17 -6.78
C VAL A 60 1.28 5.61 -6.37
N GLU A 61 0.11 5.87 -5.80
CA GLU A 61 -0.32 7.20 -5.37
C GLU A 61 -0.53 7.22 -3.85
N ALA A 62 -0.28 8.37 -3.24
CA ALA A 62 -0.54 8.61 -1.82
C ALA A 62 -1.36 9.89 -1.67
N TYR A 63 -2.46 9.81 -0.92
CA TYR A 63 -3.41 10.89 -0.75
C TYR A 63 -3.50 11.31 0.72
N PRO A 64 -3.48 12.62 1.03
CA PRO A 64 -3.75 13.10 2.38
C PRO A 64 -5.23 12.90 2.73
N THR A 65 -5.50 12.51 3.97
CA THR A 65 -6.85 12.54 4.55
C THR A 65 -7.04 13.92 5.20
N SER A 66 -7.88 14.76 4.59
CA SER A 66 -8.26 16.07 5.12
C SER A 66 -8.96 15.98 6.47
#